data_AF-A0A7R9J4R8-F1
#
_entry.id   AF-A0A7R9J4R8-F1
#
_cell.length_a   1.000
_cell.length_b   1.000
_cell.length_c   1.000
_cell.angle_alpha   90.00
_cell.angle_beta   90.00
_cell.angle_gamma   90.00
#
_symmetry.space_group_name_H-M   'P 1'
#
loop_
_entity.id
_entity.type
_entity.pdbx_description
1 polymer ?
#
loop_
_entity_poly.entity_id
_entity_poly.type
_entity_poly.pdbx_seq_one_letter_code
_entity_poly.pdbx_strand_id
1 'polypeptide(L)'
;MGVTLYAFVYGNIPFYNDNVLTLYKKIQNDSVQFPKAPRVSDELKDLITRMLHKDPCQRLTMPEVKSHPWVTANGTKLLPSEEDNCVLVEVTDEEVMQVMKSIPKLDTLILVKTMLKKHSFQNPFVHGGCSSRPGGDSARRTEKFQRSGRSHSAPGSYDLLMESGHMVKGKGPQPYTHGRPPSLLRLPATF
;
A
#
# COMPACT_ATOMS: atom_id res chain seq x y z
N MET A 1 -17.68 -9.32 -6.23
CA MET A 1 -18.37 -8.15 -6.81
C MET A 1 -19.84 -8.05 -6.41
N GLY A 2 -20.70 -9.06 -6.66
CA GLY A 2 -22.13 -8.95 -6.32
C GLY A 2 -22.44 -8.69 -4.83
N VAL A 3 -21.74 -9.39 -3.92
CA VAL A 3 -21.88 -9.19 -2.47
C VAL A 3 -21.49 -7.77 -2.06
N THR A 4 -20.40 -7.25 -2.63
CA THR A 4 -19.89 -5.90 -2.38
C THR A 4 -20.90 -4.84 -2.83
N LEU A 5 -21.49 -5.00 -4.02
CA LEU A 5 -22.52 -4.10 -4.52
C LEU A 5 -23.74 -4.07 -3.60
N TYR A 6 -24.22 -5.23 -3.16
CA TYR A 6 -25.31 -5.30 -2.18
C TYR A 6 -24.96 -4.55 -0.89
N ALA A 7 -23.72 -4.71 -0.39
CA ALA A 7 -23.27 -4.02 0.81
C ALA A 7 -23.22 -2.50 0.66
N PHE A 8 -22.84 -1.97 -0.50
CA PHE A 8 -22.87 -0.53 -0.76
C PHE A 8 -24.30 0.05 -0.75
N VAL A 9 -25.28 -0.73 -1.18
CA VAL A 9 -26.67 -0.29 -1.28
C VAL A 9 -27.39 -0.38 0.06
N TYR A 10 -27.22 -1.48 0.79
CA TYR A 10 -27.99 -1.78 2.00
C TYR A 10 -27.17 -1.65 3.30
N GLY A 11 -25.87 -1.39 3.23
CA GLY A 11 -24.97 -1.32 4.39
C GLY A 11 -24.77 -2.66 5.12
N ASN A 12 -25.26 -3.76 4.56
CA ASN A 12 -25.27 -5.09 5.17
C ASN A 12 -24.90 -6.16 4.14
N ILE A 13 -24.57 -7.36 4.59
CA ILE A 13 -24.21 -8.50 3.72
C ILE A 13 -25.48 -9.33 3.41
N PRO A 14 -25.66 -9.84 2.19
CA PRO A 14 -26.87 -10.59 1.81
C PRO A 14 -26.99 -11.96 2.52
N PHE A 15 -25.87 -12.57 2.91
CA PHE A 15 -25.84 -13.84 3.63
C PHE A 15 -25.08 -13.68 4.94
N TYR A 16 -25.73 -13.99 6.06
CA TYR A 16 -25.15 -13.93 7.40
C TYR A 16 -25.72 -15.06 8.27
N ASN A 17 -24.85 -15.65 9.09
CA ASN A 17 -25.18 -16.58 10.16
C ASN A 17 -23.97 -16.72 11.10
N ASP A 18 -24.21 -16.94 12.40
CA ASP A 18 -23.14 -17.16 13.38
C ASP A 18 -22.43 -18.51 13.19
N ASN A 19 -23.15 -19.52 12.68
CA ASN A 19 -22.58 -20.81 12.35
C ASN A 19 -22.09 -20.83 10.89
N VAL A 20 -20.78 -21.06 10.71
CA VAL A 20 -20.13 -21.13 9.40
C VAL A 20 -20.74 -22.19 8.49
N LEU A 21 -21.13 -23.35 9.02
CA LEU A 21 -21.75 -24.41 8.22
C LEU A 21 -23.11 -24.00 7.67
N THR A 22 -23.90 -23.32 8.50
CA THR A 22 -25.21 -22.78 8.07
C THR A 22 -25.00 -21.65 7.07
N LEU A 23 -24.05 -20.75 7.31
CA LEU A 23 -23.71 -19.68 6.37
C LEU A 23 -23.34 -20.23 4.99
N TYR A 24 -22.50 -21.26 4.93
CA TYR A 24 -22.11 -21.89 3.67
C TYR A 24 -23.32 -22.48 2.94
N LYS A 25 -24.21 -23.18 3.65
CA LYS A 25 -25.47 -23.69 3.08
C LYS A 25 -26.36 -22.57 2.54
N LYS A 26 -26.45 -21.43 3.24
CA LYS A 26 -27.21 -20.25 2.77
C LYS A 26 -26.58 -19.66 1.51
N ILE A 27 -25.25 -19.56 1.46
CA ILE A 27 -24.55 -19.05 0.27
C ILE A 27 -24.80 -19.97 -0.94
N GLN A 28 -24.85 -21.29 -0.74
CA GLN A 28 -25.10 -22.24 -1.82
C GLN A 28 -26.55 -22.27 -2.29
N ASN A 29 -27.53 -22.23 -1.37
CA ASN A 29 -28.90 -22.60 -1.68
C ASN A 29 -29.88 -21.42 -1.61
N ASP A 30 -29.67 -20.45 -0.73
CA ASP A 30 -30.65 -19.40 -0.48
C ASP A 30 -30.55 -18.31 -1.55
N SER A 31 -31.70 -17.85 -2.05
CA SER A 31 -31.77 -16.64 -2.87
C SER A 31 -31.40 -15.40 -2.07
N VAL A 32 -30.87 -14.37 -2.74
CA VAL A 32 -30.65 -13.07 -2.11
C VAL A 32 -31.98 -12.44 -1.71
N GLN A 33 -32.04 -11.86 -0.52
CA GLN A 33 -33.23 -11.18 0.00
C GLN A 33 -33.01 -9.67 -0.06
N PHE A 34 -34.03 -8.92 -0.49
CA PHE A 34 -33.96 -7.46 -0.61
C PHE A 34 -34.85 -6.80 0.45
N PRO A 35 -34.27 -6.01 1.37
CA PRO A 35 -35.03 -5.22 2.34
C PRO A 35 -36.00 -4.25 1.67
N LYS A 36 -37.08 -3.86 2.36
CA LYS A 36 -38.06 -2.87 1.88
C LYS A 36 -37.48 -1.45 1.77
N ALA A 37 -36.41 -1.16 2.50
CA ALA A 37 -35.73 0.12 2.55
C ALA A 37 -34.19 -0.08 2.52
N PRO A 38 -33.43 0.75 1.79
CA PRO A 38 -33.90 1.77 0.85
C PRO A 38 -34.63 1.16 -0.36
N ARG A 39 -35.59 1.90 -0.94
CA ARG A 39 -36.22 1.48 -2.20
C ARG A 39 -35.22 1.68 -3.34
N VAL A 40 -34.98 0.61 -4.08
CA VAL A 40 -34.09 0.61 -5.24
C VAL A 40 -34.84 0.18 -6.50
N SER A 41 -34.30 0.54 -7.66
CA SER A 41 -34.84 0.11 -8.95
C SER A 41 -34.80 -1.41 -9.10
N ASP A 42 -35.73 -1.95 -9.86
CA ASP A 42 -35.78 -3.39 -10.12
C ASP A 42 -34.61 -3.86 -10.99
N GLU A 43 -34.06 -2.97 -11.83
CA GLU A 43 -32.83 -3.22 -12.59
C GLU A 43 -31.62 -3.49 -11.68
N LEU A 44 -31.49 -2.78 -10.55
CA LEU A 44 -30.42 -3.03 -9.60
C LEU A 44 -30.59 -4.39 -8.91
N LYS A 45 -31.83 -4.75 -8.57
CA LYS A 45 -32.13 -6.06 -7.98
C LYS A 45 -31.85 -7.18 -8.96
N ASP A 46 -32.19 -7.01 -10.23
CA ASP A 46 -31.89 -7.97 -11.29
C ASP A 46 -30.37 -8.16 -11.44
N LEU A 47 -29.62 -7.05 -11.54
CA LEU A 47 -28.15 -7.10 -11.60
C LEU A 47 -27.54 -7.87 -10.43
N ILE A 48 -27.92 -7.53 -9.19
CA ILE A 48 -27.40 -8.21 -8.00
C ILE A 48 -27.78 -9.69 -8.01
N THR A 49 -29.00 -10.03 -8.39
CA THR A 49 -29.48 -11.42 -8.48
C THR A 49 -28.65 -12.23 -9.47
N ARG A 50 -28.40 -11.71 -10.68
CA ARG A 50 -27.61 -12.40 -11.70
C ARG A 50 -26.12 -12.50 -11.35
N MET A 51 -25.57 -11.48 -10.68
CA MET A 51 -24.19 -11.54 -10.16
C MET A 51 -24.02 -12.54 -9.02
N LEU A 52 -25.09 -12.83 -8.28
CA LEU A 52 -25.13 -13.78 -7.16
C LEU A 52 -25.78 -15.12 -7.53
N HIS A 53 -25.86 -15.43 -8.83
CA HIS A 53 -26.36 -16.71 -9.30
C HIS A 53 -25.51 -17.87 -8.77
N LYS A 54 -26.18 -18.95 -8.34
CA LYS A 54 -25.55 -20.09 -7.66
C LYS A 54 -24.72 -20.91 -8.63
N ASP A 55 -25.31 -21.21 -9.78
CA ASP A 55 -24.59 -21.81 -10.90
C ASP A 55 -23.59 -20.79 -11.47
N PRO A 56 -22.26 -21.07 -11.43
CA PRO A 56 -21.25 -20.20 -12.00
C PRO A 56 -21.35 -20.06 -13.52
N CYS A 57 -21.89 -21.05 -14.24
CA CYS A 57 -22.05 -20.99 -15.70
C CYS A 57 -23.15 -20.01 -16.12
N GLN A 58 -24.14 -19.80 -15.25
CA GLN A 58 -25.24 -18.84 -15.42
C GLN A 58 -24.98 -17.51 -14.72
N ARG A 59 -23.84 -17.38 -14.01
CA ARG A 59 -23.50 -16.17 -13.27
C ARG A 59 -23.02 -15.11 -14.24
N LEU A 60 -23.60 -13.92 -14.09
CA LEU A 60 -23.28 -12.77 -14.95
C LEU A 60 -21.78 -12.49 -14.98
N THR A 61 -21.22 -12.46 -16.19
CA THR A 61 -19.80 -12.21 -16.42
C THR A 61 -19.48 -10.71 -16.37
N MET A 62 -18.21 -10.34 -16.22
CA MET A 62 -17.83 -8.93 -16.12
C MET A 62 -18.21 -8.09 -17.35
N PRO A 63 -18.04 -8.57 -18.60
CA PRO A 63 -18.49 -7.84 -19.78
C PRO A 63 -20.00 -7.58 -19.77
N GLU A 64 -20.79 -8.57 -19.34
CA GLU A 64 -22.26 -8.43 -19.23
C GLU A 64 -22.68 -7.49 -18.10
N VAL A 65 -21.93 -7.45 -16.99
CA VAL A 65 -22.12 -6.45 -15.94
C VAL A 65 -21.91 -5.04 -16.50
N LYS A 66 -20.84 -4.83 -17.27
CA LYS A 66 -20.52 -3.52 -17.88
C LYS A 66 -21.62 -3.03 -18.83
N SER A 67 -22.31 -3.94 -19.52
CA SER A 67 -23.40 -3.61 -20.46
C SER A 67 -24.79 -3.59 -19.82
N HIS A 68 -24.93 -3.98 -18.55
CA HIS A 68 -26.22 -4.08 -17.88
C HIS A 68 -26.97 -2.73 -17.87
N PRO A 69 -28.30 -2.70 -18.09
CA PRO A 69 -29.09 -1.46 -18.15
C PRO A 69 -28.90 -0.53 -16.93
N TRP A 70 -28.81 -1.12 -15.73
CA TRP A 70 -28.54 -0.35 -14.50
C TRP A 70 -27.18 0.38 -14.52
N VAL A 71 -26.15 -0.23 -15.13
CA VAL A 71 -24.80 0.34 -15.19
C VAL A 71 -24.72 1.40 -16.28
N THR A 72 -25.34 1.13 -17.43
CA THR A 72 -25.26 2.00 -18.62
C THR A 72 -26.35 3.05 -18.69
N ALA A 73 -27.22 3.16 -17.68
CA ALA A 73 -28.45 3.95 -17.72
C ALA A 73 -29.25 3.68 -19.01
N ASN A 74 -29.52 2.39 -19.25
CA ASN A 74 -30.19 1.89 -20.45
C ASN A 74 -29.49 2.27 -21.76
N GLY A 75 -28.15 2.20 -21.78
CA GLY A 75 -27.30 2.49 -22.94
C GLY A 75 -26.94 3.96 -23.16
N THR A 76 -27.40 4.87 -22.31
CA THR A 76 -27.10 6.32 -22.45
C THR A 76 -25.72 6.71 -21.94
N LYS A 77 -25.14 5.94 -21.02
CA LYS A 77 -23.84 6.21 -20.40
C LYS A 77 -22.98 4.95 -20.42
N LEU A 78 -22.35 4.70 -21.55
CA LEU A 78 -21.44 3.56 -21.71
C LEU A 78 -20.18 3.76 -20.88
N LEU A 79 -19.64 2.66 -20.37
CA LEU A 79 -18.34 2.66 -19.72
C LEU A 79 -17.23 2.80 -20.78
N PRO A 80 -16.14 3.53 -20.49
CA PRO A 80 -14.99 3.60 -21.39
C PRO A 80 -14.38 2.21 -21.61
N SER A 81 -13.78 1.99 -22.78
CA SER A 81 -13.14 0.72 -23.14
C SER A 81 -11.88 0.48 -22.31
N GLU A 82 -11.38 -0.76 -22.30
CA GLU A 82 -10.21 -1.14 -21.49
C GLU A 82 -8.92 -0.46 -21.98
N GLU A 83 -8.83 -0.19 -23.28
CA GLU A 83 -7.76 0.59 -23.92
C GLU A 83 -7.70 2.04 -23.39
N ASP A 84 -8.84 2.66 -23.09
CA ASP A 84 -8.91 4.02 -22.54
C ASP A 84 -8.61 4.07 -21.03
N ASN A 85 -8.88 2.97 -20.30
CA ASN A 85 -8.77 2.94 -18.84
C ASN A 85 -7.38 2.46 -18.36
N CYS A 86 -6.74 1.56 -19.12
CA CYS A 86 -5.45 0.98 -18.78
C CYS A 86 -4.32 1.72 -19.50
N VAL A 87 -4.16 3.01 -19.21
CA VAL A 87 -2.96 3.74 -19.63
C VAL A 87 -1.79 3.27 -18.77
N LEU A 88 -0.74 2.74 -19.39
CA LEU A 88 0.52 2.46 -18.72
C LEU A 88 1.08 3.80 -18.20
N VAL A 89 0.93 4.03 -16.90
CA VAL A 89 1.59 5.13 -16.23
C VAL A 89 3.05 4.74 -16.08
N GLU A 90 3.88 5.23 -16.98
CA GLU A 90 5.33 5.16 -16.83
C GLU A 90 5.72 6.08 -15.70
N VAL A 91 6.11 5.50 -14.56
CA VAL A 91 6.66 6.27 -13.45
C VAL A 91 8.02 6.78 -13.88
N THR A 92 8.14 8.09 -13.99
CA THR A 92 9.42 8.74 -14.33
C THR A 92 10.33 8.81 -13.11
N ASP A 93 11.65 8.78 -13.31
CA ASP A 93 12.61 8.92 -12.21
C ASP A 93 12.40 10.26 -11.46
N GLU A 94 11.94 11.29 -12.18
CA GLU A 94 11.57 12.59 -11.64
C GLU A 94 10.41 12.52 -10.64
N GLU A 95 9.36 11.73 -10.94
CA GLU A 95 8.23 11.52 -10.02
C GLU A 95 8.68 10.79 -8.75
N VAL A 96 9.58 9.80 -8.88
CA VAL A 96 10.16 9.07 -7.74
C VAL A 96 10.98 10.02 -6.85
N MET A 97 11.82 10.85 -7.46
CA MET A 97 12.62 11.85 -6.73
C MET A 97 11.73 12.87 -6.02
N GLN A 98 10.60 13.27 -6.61
CA GLN A 98 9.71 14.28 -6.05
C GLN A 98 8.90 13.78 -4.84
N VAL A 99 8.67 12.46 -4.72
CA VAL A 99 8.03 11.84 -3.56
C VAL A 99 8.93 11.88 -2.33
N MET A 100 10.24 11.75 -2.51
CA MET A 100 11.22 11.82 -1.42
C MET A 100 11.65 13.27 -1.14
N LYS A 101 10.73 14.10 -0.67
CA LYS A 101 11.13 15.40 -0.09
C LYS A 101 11.87 15.11 1.22
N SER A 102 13.19 15.26 1.20
CA SER A 102 14.01 15.08 2.39
C SER A 102 13.51 16.02 3.48
N ILE A 103 12.92 15.45 4.53
CA ILE A 103 12.56 16.22 5.71
C ILE A 103 13.88 16.68 6.33
N PRO A 104 14.11 17.99 6.51
CA PRO A 104 15.32 18.48 7.14
C PRO A 104 15.56 17.74 8.46
N LYS A 105 16.83 17.45 8.76
CA LYS A 105 17.20 16.69 9.96
C LYS A 105 16.54 17.30 11.20
N LEU A 106 16.11 16.45 12.11
CA LEU A 106 15.44 16.86 13.34
C LEU A 106 16.25 17.91 14.10
N ASP A 107 17.59 17.80 14.12
CA ASP A 107 18.49 18.78 14.73
C ASP A 107 18.36 20.18 14.10
N THR A 108 18.23 20.25 12.77
CA THR A 108 17.99 21.50 12.03
C THR A 108 16.62 22.08 12.37
N LEU A 109 15.58 21.24 12.44
CA LEU A 109 14.24 21.70 12.83
C LEU A 109 14.19 22.17 14.28
N ILE A 110 14.88 21.47 15.19
CA ILE A 110 15.04 21.87 16.59
C ILE A 110 15.78 23.21 16.66
N LEU A 111 16.88 23.37 15.92
CA LEU A 111 17.66 24.60 15.88
C LEU A 111 16.85 25.78 15.36
N VAL A 112 16.17 25.61 14.22
CA VAL A 112 15.32 26.67 13.65
C VAL A 112 14.18 27.03 14.63
N LYS A 113 13.55 26.04 15.26
CA LYS A 113 12.48 26.28 16.24
C LYS A 113 12.99 26.99 17.50
N THR A 114 14.18 26.65 18.00
CA THR A 114 14.77 27.33 19.17
C THR A 114 15.22 28.75 18.83
N MET A 115 15.77 28.98 17.64
CA MET A 115 16.17 30.30 17.16
C MET A 115 14.96 31.23 16.99
N LEU A 116 13.87 30.75 16.36
CA LEU A 116 12.64 31.52 16.19
C LEU A 116 11.98 31.83 17.54
N LYS A 117 11.99 30.89 18.50
CA LYS A 117 11.39 31.09 19.83
C LYS A 117 12.20 32.02 20.73
N LYS A 118 13.53 32.07 20.56
CA LYS A 118 14.43 32.83 21.44
C LYS A 118 14.98 34.12 20.81
N HIS A 119 14.67 34.40 19.54
CA HIS A 119 15.26 35.49 18.76
C HIS A 119 16.81 35.55 18.85
N SER A 120 17.46 34.39 19.04
CA SER A 120 18.89 34.29 19.33
C SER A 120 19.53 33.20 18.48
N PHE A 121 20.67 33.52 17.87
CA PHE A 121 21.41 32.70 16.92
C PHE A 121 22.42 31.73 17.57
N GLN A 122 22.37 31.54 18.90
CA GLN A 122 23.39 30.77 19.60
C GLN A 122 23.08 29.26 19.58
N ASN A 123 24.01 28.45 19.05
CA ASN A 123 23.86 27.01 18.87
C ASN A 123 23.73 26.27 20.23
N PRO A 124 22.58 25.65 20.55
CA PRO A 124 22.33 25.02 21.85
C PRO A 124 23.06 23.69 22.06
N PHE A 125 23.69 23.13 21.02
CA PHE A 125 24.39 21.84 21.09
C PHE A 125 25.88 21.95 21.46
N VAL A 126 26.40 23.16 21.66
CA VAL A 126 27.80 23.37 22.06
C VAL A 126 27.88 23.30 23.58
N HIS A 127 28.23 22.14 24.13
CA HIS A 127 28.64 22.00 25.52
C HIS A 127 30.02 21.32 25.62
N GLY A 128 31.03 22.12 25.99
CA GLY A 128 32.27 21.65 26.61
C GLY A 128 33.55 21.82 25.79
N GLY A 129 34.36 22.84 26.12
CA GLY A 129 35.76 22.95 25.68
C GLY A 129 36.52 24.13 26.29
N CYS A 130 37.30 23.85 27.36
CA CYS A 130 38.52 24.53 27.92
C CYS A 130 38.52 26.06 28.16
N SER A 131 38.59 26.60 29.40
CA SER A 131 39.70 26.75 30.40
C SER A 131 39.96 28.27 30.61
N SER A 132 39.95 28.91 31.79
CA SER A 132 40.73 28.64 33.01
C SER A 132 40.41 29.62 34.18
N ARG A 133 40.51 29.12 35.43
CA ARG A 133 40.82 29.80 36.76
C ARG A 133 39.73 30.62 37.51
N PRO A 134 39.83 30.82 38.87
CA PRO A 134 39.43 29.84 39.90
C PRO A 134 38.56 30.42 41.06
N GLY A 135 37.89 29.55 41.85
CA GLY A 135 37.51 29.85 43.24
C GLY A 135 36.04 29.63 43.63
N GLY A 136 35.84 28.88 44.72
CA GLY A 136 34.75 29.10 45.70
C GLY A 136 33.40 28.40 45.49
N ASP A 137 33.25 27.25 46.16
CA ASP A 137 32.04 26.61 46.71
C ASP A 137 30.63 27.07 46.28
N SER A 138 29.88 26.16 45.64
CA SER A 138 28.55 25.75 46.12
C SER A 138 27.95 24.65 45.25
N ALA A 139 27.42 23.65 45.94
CA ALA A 139 26.78 22.47 45.37
C ALA A 139 25.65 22.82 44.39
N ARG A 140 25.71 22.26 43.17
CA ARG A 140 24.51 22.03 42.38
C ARG A 140 24.62 20.74 41.57
N ARG A 141 24.17 19.68 42.23
CA ARG A 141 23.49 18.49 41.70
C ARG A 141 23.92 18.08 40.29
N THR A 142 24.90 17.17 40.22
CA THR A 142 25.10 16.30 39.06
C THR A 142 23.86 15.43 38.89
N GLU A 143 22.87 15.90 38.13
CA GLU A 143 21.90 15.00 37.52
C GLU A 143 22.64 14.23 36.43
N LYS A 144 23.26 13.12 36.82
CA LYS A 144 23.54 12.02 35.92
C LYS A 144 22.20 11.63 35.32
N PHE A 145 21.93 12.06 34.09
CA PHE A 145 20.84 11.51 33.30
C PHE A 145 21.17 10.03 33.09
N GLN A 146 20.59 9.18 33.94
CA GLN A 146 20.63 7.74 33.73
C GLN A 146 20.11 7.49 32.32
N ARG A 147 20.90 6.82 31.48
CA ARG A 147 20.40 6.18 30.26
C ARG A 147 19.45 5.06 30.67
N SER A 148 18.25 5.39 31.14
CA SER A 148 17.16 4.44 31.23
C SER A 148 16.46 4.41 29.87
N GLY A 149 16.56 3.27 29.18
CA GLY A 149 15.77 2.97 27.99
C GLY A 149 16.54 2.93 26.68
N ARG A 150 17.51 2.02 26.54
CA ARG A 150 17.79 1.43 25.23
C ARG A 150 16.58 0.57 24.86
N SER A 151 15.74 1.03 23.94
CA SER A 151 14.76 0.16 23.30
C SER A 151 15.52 -0.86 22.44
N HIS A 152 15.40 -2.14 22.76
CA HIS A 152 15.98 -3.27 22.01
C HIS A 152 15.26 -3.54 20.67
N SER A 153 14.76 -2.52 19.99
CA SER A 153 13.93 -2.69 18.79
C SER A 153 14.73 -2.61 17.48
N ALA A 154 16.06 -2.46 17.54
CA ALA A 154 16.91 -2.54 16.36
C ALA A 154 17.45 -3.97 16.22
N PRO A 155 17.16 -4.69 15.12
CA PRO A 155 17.89 -5.89 14.75
C PRO A 155 19.38 -5.57 14.62
N GLY A 156 20.22 -6.52 15.03
CA GLY A 156 21.67 -6.36 15.08
C GLY A 156 22.28 -5.84 13.77
N SER A 157 23.30 -5.01 13.95
CA SER A 157 24.31 -4.64 12.96
C SER A 157 24.55 -5.77 11.96
N TYR A 158 24.36 -5.50 10.66
CA TYR A 158 25.01 -6.32 9.62
C TYR A 158 26.50 -5.97 9.69
N ASP A 159 27.30 -6.89 10.24
CA ASP A 159 28.75 -6.79 10.22
C ASP A 159 29.23 -6.78 8.76
N LEU A 160 29.60 -5.58 8.30
CA LEU A 160 30.45 -5.38 7.13
C LEU A 160 31.86 -5.84 7.48
N LEU A 161 32.17 -7.10 7.19
CA LEU A 161 33.55 -7.59 7.12
C LEU A 161 34.10 -7.34 5.71
N MET A 162 34.73 -6.18 5.51
CA MET A 162 35.92 -6.05 4.65
C MET A 162 37.12 -5.91 5.59
N GLU A 163 37.84 -7.01 5.81
CA GLU A 163 39.05 -7.40 5.07
C GLU A 163 40.32 -6.79 5.70
N SER A 164 41.08 -7.64 6.38
CA SER A 164 42.51 -7.44 6.56
C SER A 164 43.22 -8.76 6.27
N GLY A 165 43.74 -8.88 5.04
CA GLY A 165 44.91 -9.67 4.69
C GLY A 165 44.76 -11.19 4.74
N HIS A 166 44.48 -11.80 3.59
CA HIS A 166 45.40 -12.72 2.87
C HIS A 166 44.63 -13.55 1.82
N MET A 167 45.16 -13.55 0.59
CA MET A 167 44.61 -14.17 -0.62
C MET A 167 44.49 -15.70 -0.54
N VAL A 168 43.32 -16.24 -0.91
CA VAL A 168 43.21 -17.59 -1.52
C VAL A 168 42.26 -17.53 -2.71
N LYS A 169 42.76 -18.01 -3.86
CA LYS A 169 42.16 -17.95 -5.19
C LYS A 169 40.98 -18.93 -5.31
N GLY A 170 39.75 -18.44 -5.22
CA GLY A 170 38.50 -19.21 -5.43
C GLY A 170 37.76 -18.72 -6.67
N LYS A 171 37.52 -19.62 -7.63
CA LYS A 171 36.91 -19.37 -8.95
C LYS A 171 35.50 -18.76 -8.82
N GLY A 172 35.27 -17.61 -9.45
CA GLY A 172 33.95 -17.00 -9.57
C GLY A 172 33.02 -17.77 -10.51
N PRO A 173 31.71 -17.80 -10.26
CA PRO A 173 30.73 -18.29 -11.23
C PRO A 173 30.47 -17.25 -12.32
N GLN A 174 30.33 -17.74 -13.54
CA GLN A 174 30.33 -17.03 -14.82
C GLN A 174 29.08 -16.16 -15.09
N PRO A 175 29.17 -15.16 -15.99
CA PRO A 175 28.05 -14.33 -16.42
C PRO A 175 27.12 -15.07 -17.39
N TYR A 176 25.80 -14.91 -17.23
CA TYR A 176 24.82 -15.37 -18.21
C TYR A 176 24.64 -14.34 -19.33
N THR A 177 24.89 -14.80 -20.56
CA THR A 177 24.67 -14.07 -21.81
C THR A 177 23.30 -14.41 -22.42
N HIS A 178 22.70 -13.37 -23.01
CA HIS A 178 21.60 -13.29 -24.00
C HIS A 178 20.64 -14.48 -24.26
N GLY A 179 19.33 -14.18 -24.16
CA GLY A 179 18.24 -14.92 -24.81
C GLY A 179 17.11 -13.99 -25.27
N ARG A 180 16.97 -13.84 -26.58
CA ARG A 180 15.95 -13.07 -27.32
C ARG A 180 14.54 -13.71 -27.17
N PRO A 181 13.43 -12.95 -27.18
CA PRO A 181 12.08 -13.53 -27.13
C PRO A 181 11.71 -14.22 -28.47
N PRO A 182 11.06 -15.41 -28.46
CA PRO A 182 10.62 -16.07 -29.68
C PRO A 182 9.37 -15.41 -30.28
N SER A 183 9.47 -15.09 -31.56
CA SER A 183 8.47 -14.54 -32.45
C SER A 183 7.49 -15.58 -32.99
N LEU A 184 6.19 -15.24 -32.92
CA LEU A 184 5.09 -15.53 -33.86
C LEU A 184 5.21 -16.77 -34.77
N LEU A 185 4.47 -17.84 -34.45
CA LEU A 185 4.14 -18.89 -35.40
C LEU A 185 2.87 -18.52 -36.20
N ARG A 186 3.13 -18.28 -37.48
CA ARG A 186 2.24 -18.02 -38.60
C ARG A 186 1.56 -19.33 -39.01
N LEU A 187 0.23 -19.40 -38.99
CA LEU A 187 -0.52 -20.50 -39.61
C LEU A 187 -0.55 -20.32 -41.14
N PRO A 188 -0.23 -21.34 -41.96
CA PRO A 188 -0.39 -21.27 -43.40
C PRO A 188 -1.84 -21.59 -43.82
N ALA A 189 -2.34 -20.80 -44.77
CA ALA A 189 -3.50 -21.10 -45.60
C ALA A 189 -3.07 -21.88 -46.85
N THR A 190 -3.86 -22.89 -47.24
CA THR A 190 -4.11 -23.48 -48.57
C THR A 190 -4.81 -24.84 -48.32
N PHE A 191 -5.77 -25.37 -49.09
CA PHE A 191 -6.37 -25.04 -50.38
C PHE A 191 -7.83 -25.54 -50.35
#